data_AF-T1CDX6-F1
#
_entry.id   AF-T1CDX6-F1
#
_cell.length_a   1.000
_cell.length_b   1.000
_cell.length_c   1.000
_cell.angle_alpha   90.00
_cell.angle_beta   90.00
_cell.angle_gamma   90.00
#
_symmetry.space_group_name_H-M   'P 1'
#
loop_
_entity.id
_entity.type
_entity.pdbx_description
1 polymer ?
#
loop_
_entity_poly.entity_id
_entity_poly.type
_entity_poly.pdbx_seq_one_letter_code
_entity_poly.pdbx_strand_id
1 'polypeptide(L)'
;DVVVLAGDIHAGVKGITWARKHFCLSPVIYVPGNHEYYGEDLLEHLEVLRREGRKRGVDVLEGDALVLGNVRFLGATLWTDYALYGDGPAVTRAVYAACRGMEDFQVILKGDRAFHPND
;
A
#
# COMPACT_ATOMS: atom_id res chain seq x y z
N ASP A 1 12.48 1.81 -20.23
CA ASP A 1 11.95 2.65 -19.13
C ASP A 1 10.73 2.02 -18.50
N VAL A 2 10.46 2.37 -17.25
CA VAL A 2 9.33 1.87 -16.44
C VAL A 2 8.84 2.99 -15.53
N VAL A 3 7.52 3.04 -15.31
CA VAL A 3 6.92 3.94 -14.32
C VAL A 3 6.72 3.16 -13.02
N VAL A 4 7.24 3.69 -11.91
CA VAL A 4 7.02 3.13 -10.57
C VAL A 4 6.20 4.13 -9.76
N LEU A 5 5.04 3.69 -9.27
CA LEU A 5 4.13 4.47 -8.43
C LEU A 5 4.17 3.88 -7.01
N ALA A 6 4.73 4.62 -6.06
CA ALA A 6 5.13 4.12 -4.75
C ALA A 6 4.18 4.57 -3.63
N GLY A 7 2.94 4.09 -3.69
CA GLY A 7 1.90 4.33 -2.68
C GLY A 7 1.18 5.66 -2.81
N ASP A 8 0.01 5.73 -2.16
CA ASP A 8 -0.82 6.93 -1.96
C ASP A 8 -1.07 7.74 -3.23
N ILE A 9 -1.27 7.04 -4.36
CA ILE A 9 -1.63 7.70 -5.62
C ILE A 9 -3.11 8.06 -5.58
N HIS A 10 -3.94 7.16 -5.05
CA HIS A 10 -5.36 7.41 -4.84
C HIS A 10 -5.99 6.32 -3.95
N ALA A 11 -7.05 6.67 -3.21
CA ALA A 11 -7.88 5.68 -2.53
C ALA A 11 -8.48 4.60 -3.44
N GLY A 12 -8.45 3.36 -2.96
CA GLY A 12 -8.92 2.15 -3.64
C GLY A 12 -8.28 1.94 -5.01
N VAL A 13 -9.07 1.43 -5.96
CA VAL A 13 -8.59 1.06 -7.31
C VAL A 13 -8.42 2.25 -8.27
N LYS A 14 -8.74 3.47 -7.83
CA LYS A 14 -8.75 4.66 -8.70
C LYS A 14 -7.35 5.01 -9.20
N GLY A 15 -6.32 4.80 -8.38
CA GLY A 15 -4.92 5.05 -8.74
C GLY A 15 -4.46 4.17 -9.89
N ILE A 16 -4.88 2.90 -9.91
CA ILE A 16 -4.60 1.96 -11.01
C ILE A 16 -5.24 2.44 -12.32
N THR A 17 -6.49 2.89 -12.27
CA THR A 17 -7.20 3.42 -13.45
C THR A 17 -6.53 4.70 -13.96
N TRP A 18 -6.15 5.60 -13.05
CA TRP A 18 -5.41 6.81 -13.39
C TRP A 18 -4.06 6.49 -14.03
N ALA A 19 -3.31 5.55 -13.46
CA ALA A 19 -1.99 5.16 -13.93
C ALA A 19 -2.05 4.63 -15.36
N ARG A 20 -2.98 3.70 -15.63
CA ARG A 20 -3.13 3.16 -16.98
C ARG A 20 -3.48 4.23 -18.01
N LYS A 21 -4.37 5.15 -17.65
CA LYS A 21 -4.83 6.24 -18.53
C LYS A 21 -3.67 7.17 -18.92
N HIS A 22 -2.81 7.53 -17.98
CA HIS A 22 -1.74 8.52 -18.22
C HIS A 22 -0.47 7.91 -18.81
N PHE A 23 -0.18 6.65 -18.47
CA PHE A 23 1.04 5.97 -18.93
C PHE A 23 0.75 4.90 -19.96
N CYS A 24 -0.20 5.10 -20.87
CA CYS A 24 -0.80 4.06 -21.73
C CYS A 24 0.15 3.14 -22.52
N LEU A 25 1.39 3.55 -22.79
CA LEU A 25 2.39 2.76 -23.54
C LEU A 25 3.54 2.21 -22.67
N SER A 26 3.67 2.66 -21.43
CA SER A 26 4.77 2.24 -20.54
C SER A 26 4.35 1.07 -19.65
N PRO A 27 5.28 0.17 -19.29
CA PRO A 27 5.13 -0.70 -18.13
C PRO A 27 4.93 0.14 -16.87
N VAL A 28 4.00 -0.27 -16.01
CA VAL A 28 3.67 0.44 -14.76
C VAL A 28 3.73 -0.55 -13.62
N ILE A 29 4.59 -0.26 -12.64
CA ILE A 29 4.63 -0.94 -11.35
C ILE A 29 3.92 -0.04 -10.34
N TYR A 30 3.03 -0.63 -9.57
CA TYR A 30 2.23 0.06 -8.56
C TYR A 30 2.42 -0.63 -7.21
N VAL A 31 2.90 0.11 -6.21
CA VAL A 31 2.95 -0.36 -4.82
C VAL A 31 1.83 0.38 -4.09
N PRO A 32 0.91 -0.29 -3.39
CA PRO A 32 -0.10 0.39 -2.60
C PRO A 32 0.51 1.08 -1.38
N GLY A 33 -0.06 2.21 -0.98
CA GLY A 33 0.17 2.88 0.30
C GLY A 33 -1.04 2.66 1.22
N ASN A 34 -1.13 3.42 2.31
CA ASN A 34 -2.25 3.30 3.25
C ASN A 34 -3.56 3.80 2.62
N HIS A 35 -3.51 4.84 1.80
CA HIS A 35 -4.72 5.43 1.21
C HIS A 35 -5.46 4.47 0.29
N GLU A 36 -4.74 3.56 -0.40
CA GLU A 36 -5.36 2.52 -1.23
C GLU A 36 -6.30 1.61 -0.42
N TYR A 37 -6.12 1.49 0.89
CA TYR A 37 -6.93 0.66 1.79
C TYR A 37 -7.98 1.45 2.59
N TYR A 38 -8.13 2.76 2.38
CA TYR A 38 -9.10 3.56 3.13
C TYR A 38 -10.54 3.10 2.87
N GLY A 39 -11.23 2.69 3.93
CA GLY A 39 -12.58 2.14 3.88
C GLY A 39 -12.66 0.66 3.50
N GLU A 40 -11.53 -0.02 3.43
CA GLU A 40 -11.39 -1.35 2.86
C GLU A 40 -10.63 -2.28 3.82
N ASP A 41 -10.76 -3.60 3.62
CA ASP A 41 -9.96 -4.61 4.34
C ASP A 41 -8.59 -4.83 3.66
N LEU A 42 -7.52 -4.89 4.45
CA LEU A 42 -6.15 -5.02 3.94
C LEU A 42 -5.96 -6.23 3.00
N LEU A 43 -6.44 -7.40 3.40
CA LEU A 43 -6.17 -8.65 2.66
C LEU A 43 -7.13 -8.81 1.49
N GLU A 44 -8.43 -8.57 1.72
CA GLU A 44 -9.43 -8.68 0.67
C GLU A 44 -9.19 -7.63 -0.41
N HIS A 45 -8.89 -6.38 -0.04
CA HIS A 45 -8.70 -5.30 -0.99
C HIS A 45 -7.39 -5.42 -1.76
N LEU A 46 -6.32 -5.99 -1.18
CA LEU A 46 -5.11 -6.28 -1.94
C LEU A 46 -5.40 -7.17 -3.16
N GLU A 47 -6.26 -8.16 -3.02
CA GLU A 47 -6.68 -9.01 -4.15
C GLU A 47 -7.55 -8.25 -5.16
N VAL A 48 -8.34 -7.27 -4.70
CA VAL A 48 -9.05 -6.34 -5.58
C VAL A 48 -8.06 -5.50 -6.40
N LEU A 49 -7.07 -4.88 -5.75
CA LEU A 49 -6.04 -4.06 -6.40
C LEU A 49 -5.27 -4.89 -7.44
N ARG A 50 -4.79 -6.09 -7.06
CA ARG A 50 -4.08 -6.99 -7.97
C ARG A 50 -4.94 -7.38 -9.17
N ARG A 51 -6.22 -7.70 -8.95
CA ARG A 51 -7.17 -8.03 -10.02
C ARG A 51 -7.39 -6.84 -10.96
N GLU A 52 -7.59 -5.64 -10.43
CA GLU A 52 -7.78 -4.44 -11.26
C GLU A 52 -6.50 -4.04 -12.00
N GLY A 53 -5.33 -4.26 -11.39
CA GLY A 53 -4.02 -4.11 -12.00
C GLY A 53 -3.86 -5.03 -13.21
N ARG A 54 -4.08 -6.34 -13.03
CA ARG A 54 -4.03 -7.33 -14.12
C ARG A 54 -4.96 -6.97 -15.28
N LYS A 55 -6.21 -6.56 -14.97
CA LYS A 55 -7.18 -6.12 -16.00
C LYS A 55 -6.70 -4.95 -16.85
N ARG A 56 -5.82 -4.09 -16.30
CA ARG A 56 -5.32 -2.88 -16.96
C ARG A 56 -3.86 -3.01 -17.40
N GLY A 57 -3.18 -4.13 -17.15
CA GLY A 57 -1.75 -4.25 -17.41
C GLY A 57 -0.94 -3.27 -16.55
N VAL A 58 -1.24 -3.22 -15.25
CA VAL A 58 -0.47 -2.55 -14.20
C VAL A 58 -0.05 -3.62 -13.19
N ASP A 59 1.25 -3.74 -12.95
CA ASP A 59 1.82 -4.73 -12.03
C ASP A 59 1.75 -4.20 -10.60
N VAL A 60 0.80 -4.71 -9.81
CA VAL A 60 0.63 -4.32 -8.41
C VAL A 60 1.50 -5.21 -7.53
N LEU A 61 2.45 -4.62 -6.80
CA LEU A 61 3.38 -5.32 -5.91
C LEU A 61 3.10 -4.96 -4.45
N GLU A 62 2.78 -5.97 -3.66
CA GLU A 62 2.79 -5.92 -2.19
C GLU A 62 3.39 -7.26 -1.72
N GLY A 63 4.51 -7.20 -0.99
CA GLY A 63 5.30 -8.34 -0.58
C GLY A 63 5.80 -9.20 -1.75
N ASP A 64 5.96 -8.61 -2.94
CA ASP A 64 6.19 -9.36 -4.19
C ASP A 64 7.27 -8.72 -5.06
N ALA A 65 7.64 -9.42 -6.13
CA ALA A 65 8.69 -9.05 -7.04
C ALA A 65 8.25 -9.13 -8.51
N LEU A 66 8.80 -8.22 -9.33
CA LEU A 66 8.68 -8.27 -10.78
C LEU A 66 10.06 -8.17 -11.42
N VAL A 67 10.32 -8.96 -12.45
CA VAL A 67 11.54 -8.84 -13.27
C VAL A 67 11.16 -8.24 -14.62
N LEU A 68 11.74 -7.08 -14.94
CA LEU A 68 11.63 -6.46 -16.26
C LEU A 68 13.02 -6.41 -16.89
N GLY A 69 13.23 -7.17 -17.96
CA GLY A 69 14.54 -7.35 -18.57
C GLY A 69 15.51 -8.01 -17.58
N ASN A 70 16.58 -7.31 -17.21
CA ASN A 70 17.59 -7.76 -16.25
C ASN A 70 17.49 -7.09 -14.87
N VAL A 71 16.39 -6.36 -14.59
CA VAL A 71 16.19 -5.66 -13.31
C VAL A 71 15.06 -6.31 -12.53
N ARG A 72 15.31 -6.64 -11.25
CA ARG A 72 14.30 -7.13 -10.31
C ARG A 72 13.83 -5.99 -9.41
N PHE A 73 12.53 -5.73 -9.46
CA PHE A 73 11.82 -4.80 -8.59
C PHE A 73 11.20 -5.56 -7.43
N LEU A 74 11.30 -5.02 -6.23
CA LEU A 74 10.63 -5.50 -5.02
C LEU A 74 9.68 -4.39 -4.58
N GLY A 75 8.41 -4.71 -4.38
CA GLY A 75 7.41 -3.75 -3.93
C GLY A 75 6.75 -4.25 -2.66
N ALA A 76 6.78 -3.41 -1.63
CA ALA A 76 6.06 -3.69 -0.40
C ALA A 76 5.56 -2.40 0.27
N THR A 77 4.37 -2.48 0.86
CA THR A 77 3.85 -1.46 1.77
C THR A 77 4.47 -1.70 3.14
N LEU A 78 5.48 -0.92 3.50
CA LEU A 78 6.12 -1.02 4.81
C LEU A 78 5.38 -0.13 5.80
N TRP A 79 4.68 -0.75 6.75
CA TRP A 79 4.08 -0.07 7.88
C TRP A 79 5.17 0.31 8.89
N THR A 80 4.99 1.45 9.57
CA THR A 80 5.94 1.91 10.57
C THR A 80 5.95 0.99 11.78
N ASP A 81 7.15 0.70 12.30
CA ASP A 81 7.37 -0.06 13.53
C ASP A 81 7.30 0.83 14.79
N TYR A 82 7.10 2.14 14.60
CA TYR A 82 7.07 3.17 15.64
C TYR A 82 8.35 3.30 16.47
N ALA A 83 9.45 2.69 16.02
CA ALA A 83 10.73 2.63 16.71
C ALA A 83 11.75 3.64 16.19
N LEU A 84 11.30 4.76 15.60
CA LEU A 84 12.18 5.80 15.05
C LEU A 84 13.24 6.31 16.06
N TYR A 85 12.90 6.34 17.36
CA TYR A 85 13.79 6.76 18.44
C TYR A 85 14.34 5.57 19.26
N GLY A 86 14.30 4.37 18.69
CA GLY A 86 14.65 3.12 19.35
C GLY A 86 13.53 2.56 20.24
N ASP A 87 13.85 1.47 20.92
CA ASP A 87 12.91 0.71 21.73
C ASP A 87 12.53 1.42 23.05
N GLY A 88 11.48 0.89 23.68
CA GLY A 88 11.09 1.28 25.04
C GLY A 88 9.89 2.24 25.07
N PRO A 89 9.78 3.10 26.11
CA PRO A 89 8.58 3.90 26.34
C PRO A 89 8.21 4.86 25.19
N ALA A 90 9.16 5.18 24.30
CA ALA A 90 8.91 5.99 23.11
C ALA A 90 7.97 5.29 22.11
N VAL A 91 8.15 3.99 21.88
CA VAL A 91 7.30 3.17 21.01
C VAL A 91 5.86 3.18 21.51
N THR A 92 5.64 2.92 22.81
CA THR A 92 4.29 2.92 23.40
C THR A 92 3.60 4.28 23.22
N ARG A 93 4.33 5.40 23.38
CA ARG A 93 3.77 6.74 23.16
C ARG A 93 3.46 6.99 21.68
N ALA A 94 4.32 6.54 20.78
CA ALA A 94 4.13 6.68 19.33
C ALA A 94 2.92 5.86 18.86
N VAL A 95 2.79 4.60 19.27
CA VAL A 95 1.60 3.76 19.02
C VAL A 95 0.34 4.41 19.57
N TYR A 96 0.36 4.91 20.82
CA TYR A 96 -0.79 5.59 21.41
C TYR A 96 -1.20 6.84 20.61
N ALA A 97 -0.22 7.65 20.19
CA ALA A 97 -0.48 8.83 19.37
C ALA A 97 -1.04 8.43 17.99
N ALA A 98 -0.49 7.39 17.37
CA ALA A 98 -0.92 6.87 16.08
C ALA A 98 -2.38 6.42 16.12
N CYS A 99 -2.77 5.59 17.09
CA CYS A 99 -4.17 5.13 17.23
C CYS A 99 -5.19 6.28 17.37
N ARG A 100 -4.75 7.46 17.85
CA ARG A 100 -5.64 8.63 18.01
C ARG A 100 -5.57 9.64 16.88
N GLY A 101 -4.44 9.69 16.16
CA GLY A 101 -4.13 10.77 15.23
C GLY A 101 -4.03 10.35 13.77
N MET A 102 -3.89 9.05 13.48
CA MET A 102 -3.78 8.54 12.12
C MET A 102 -5.10 7.90 11.69
N GLU A 103 -5.62 8.31 10.54
CA GLU A 103 -6.87 7.78 9.99
C GLU A 103 -6.76 6.30 9.64
N ASP A 104 -5.55 5.81 9.33
CA ASP A 104 -5.23 4.40 9.06
C ASP A 104 -5.93 3.45 10.05
N PHE A 105 -5.85 3.75 11.35
CA PHE A 105 -6.38 2.89 12.43
C PHE A 105 -7.87 3.13 12.73
N GLN A 106 -8.53 3.95 11.92
CA GLN A 106 -9.95 4.26 12.02
C GLN A 106 -10.71 3.74 10.80
N VAL A 107 -10.10 3.83 9.62
CA VAL A 107 -10.79 3.58 8.34
C VAL A 107 -10.30 2.35 7.60
N ILE A 108 -9.13 1.80 7.94
CA ILE A 108 -8.63 0.55 7.35
C ILE A 108 -9.07 -0.62 8.23
N LEU A 109 -9.55 -1.69 7.60
CA LEU A 109 -9.97 -2.91 8.28
C LEU A 109 -8.92 -4.02 8.16
N LYS A 110 -8.92 -4.89 9.17
CA LYS A 110 -8.21 -6.17 9.15
C LYS A 110 -9.14 -7.23 9.75
N GLY A 111 -9.86 -7.93 8.87
CA GLY A 111 -10.95 -8.82 9.21
C GLY A 111 -12.15 -8.07 9.78
N ASP A 112 -12.56 -8.45 10.98
CA ASP A 112 -13.74 -7.92 11.68
C ASP A 112 -13.45 -6.69 12.56
N ARG A 113 -12.23 -6.15 12.50
CA ARG A 113 -11.81 -5.00 13.31
C ARG A 113 -11.02 -3.98 12.51
N ALA A 114 -10.84 -2.81 13.10
CA ALA A 114 -9.91 -1.81 12.60
C ALA A 114 -8.47 -2.35 12.61
N PHE A 115 -7.70 -1.96 11.60
CA PHE A 115 -6.26 -2.10 11.57
C PHE A 115 -5.65 -1.40 12.79
N HIS A 116 -4.56 -1.96 13.33
CA HIS A 116 -3.91 -1.46 14.54
C HIS A 116 -2.40 -1.41 14.34
N PRO A 117 -1.67 -0.47 14.97
CA PRO A 117 -0.20 -0.39 14.93
C PRO A 117 0.61 -1.66 15.29
N ASN A 118 -0.03 -2.69 15.84
CA ASN A 118 0.64 -3.92 16.30
C ASN A 118 0.27 -5.13 15.40
N ASP A 119 -0.22 -4.86 14.20
CA ASP A 119 -0.70 -5.86 13.24
C ASP A 119 0.36 -6.47 12.33
#